data_AF-A0A1H3JTY7-F1
#
_entry.id   AF-A0A1H3JTY7-F1
#
_cell.length_a   1.000
_cell.length_b   1.000
_cell.length_c   1.000
_cell.angle_alpha   90.00
_cell.angle_beta   90.00
_cell.angle_gamma   90.00
#
_symmetry.space_group_name_H-M   'P 1'
#
loop_
_entity.id
_entity.type
_entity.pdbx_description
1 polymer ?
#
loop_
_entity_poly.entity_id
_entity_poly.type
_entity_poly.pdbx_seq_one_letter_code
_entity_poly.pdbx_strand_id
1 'polypeptide(L)' 'MKALKDQLREWKKQANQAKKKKKKKRKEKLTTRDIEDLMGIHGPRYERRRGALRQK' A
#
# COMPACT_ATOMS: atom_id res chain seq x y z
N MET A 1 26.16 -25.26 27.15
CA MET A 1 26.12 -25.15 25.68
C MET A 1 24.67 -25.30 25.23
N LYS A 2 24.10 -24.32 24.50
CA LYS A 2 22.78 -24.54 23.90
C LYS A 2 22.87 -25.70 22.93
N ALA A 3 21.92 -26.64 22.98
CA ALA A 3 21.90 -27.74 22.04
C ALA A 3 21.57 -27.21 20.64
N LEU A 4 22.09 -27.87 19.59
CA LEU A 4 21.79 -27.54 18.19
C LEU A 4 20.27 -27.47 17.92
N LYS A 5 19.51 -28.36 18.59
CA LYS A 5 18.04 -28.37 18.53
C LYS A 5 17.41 -27.07 19.02
N ASP A 6 17.95 -26.46 20.07
CA ASP A 6 17.42 -25.23 20.63
C ASP A 6 17.70 -24.04 19.72
N GLN A 7 18.89 -23.99 19.12
CA GLN A 7 19.25 -22.99 18.11
C GLN A 7 18.34 -23.09 16.87
N LEU A 8 18.07 -24.32 16.40
CA LEU A 8 17.17 -24.55 15.26
C LEU A 8 15.74 -24.09 15.57
N ARG A 9 15.28 -24.33 16.80
CA ARG A 9 13.94 -23.96 17.26
C ARG A 9 13.79 -22.44 17.38
N GLU A 10 14.81 -21.75 17.91
CA GLU A 10 14.87 -20.28 17.97
C GLU A 10 14.86 -19.68 16.56
N TRP A 11 15.66 -20.21 15.64
CA TRP A 11 15.71 -19.73 14.25
C TRP A 11 14.36 -19.89 13.54
N LYS A 12 13.71 -21.06 13.69
CA LYS A 12 12.39 -21.33 13.10
C LYS A 12 11.31 -20.41 13.68
N LYS A 13 11.41 -20.04 14.96
CA LYS A 13 10.50 -19.10 15.64
C LYS A 13 10.65 -17.69 15.09
N GLN A 14 11.89 -17.21 14.91
CA GLN A 14 12.18 -15.89 14.34
C GLN A 14 11.72 -15.80 12.87
N ALA A 15 12.00 -16.82 12.05
CA ALA A 15 11.58 -16.86 10.65
C ALA A 15 10.05 -16.81 10.49
N ASN A 16 9.31 -17.52 11.35
CA ASN A 16 7.85 -17.52 11.34
C ASN A 16 7.25 -16.19 11.81
N GLN A 17 7.84 -15.54 12.82
CA GLN A 17 7.43 -14.21 13.25
C GLN A 17 7.64 -13.16 12.15
N ALA A 18 8.78 -13.21 11.44
CA ALA A 18 9.06 -12.31 10.32
C ALA A 18 8.05 -12.50 9.17
N LYS A 19 7.70 -13.74 8.83
CA LYS A 19 6.65 -14.05 7.84
C LYS A 19 5.28 -13.52 8.25
N LYS A 20 4.89 -13.68 9.52
CA LYS A 20 3.63 -13.14 10.05
C LYS A 20 3.60 -11.61 10.03
N LYS A 21 4.69 -10.93 10.40
CA LYS A 21 4.82 -9.46 10.31
C LYS A 21 4.73 -8.97 8.87
N LYS A 22 5.37 -9.64 7.90
CA LYS A 22 5.26 -9.31 6.47
C LYS A 22 3.84 -9.51 5.92
N LYS A 23 3.12 -10.56 6.34
CA LYS A 23 1.70 -10.76 5.98
C LYS A 23 0.76 -9.73 6.62
N LYS A 24 1.10 -9.24 7.82
CA LYS A 24 0.30 -8.24 8.56
C LYS A 24 0.47 -6.82 8.02
N LYS A 25 1.58 -6.51 7.34
CA LYS A 25 1.65 -5.35 6.45
C LYS A 25 0.67 -5.61 5.31
N ARG A 26 -0.58 -5.20 5.48
CA ARG A 26 -1.54 -5.08 4.38
C ARG A 26 -0.81 -4.28 3.31
N LYS A 27 -0.58 -4.89 2.14
CA LYS A 27 -0.32 -4.11 0.94
C LYS A 27 -1.47 -3.11 0.90
N GLU A 28 -1.18 -1.83 0.93
CA GLU A 28 -2.21 -0.80 0.78
C GLU A 28 -2.95 -1.11 -0.51
N LYS A 29 -4.19 -1.61 -0.37
CA LYS A 29 -5.03 -1.91 -1.51
C LYS A 29 -5.70 -0.59 -1.83
N LEU A 30 -5.02 0.24 -2.61
CA LEU A 30 -5.66 1.38 -3.25
C LEU A 30 -6.82 0.83 -4.09
N THR A 31 -8.01 1.39 -3.90
CA THR A 31 -9.14 1.10 -4.77
C THR A 31 -8.88 1.71 -6.15
N THR A 32 -9.61 1.27 -7.17
CA THR A 32 -9.51 1.90 -8.50
C THR A 32 -9.77 3.39 -8.43
N ARG A 33 -10.72 3.82 -7.60
CA ARG A 33 -11.01 5.24 -7.36
C ARG A 33 -9.84 5.99 -6.71
N ASP A 34 -9.18 5.40 -5.71
CA ASP A 34 -8.00 6.03 -5.09
C ASP A 34 -6.86 6.24 -6.11
N ILE A 35 -6.71 5.29 -7.05
CA ILE A 35 -5.72 5.39 -8.13
C ILE A 35 -6.16 6.47 -9.14
N GLU A 36 -7.44 6.52 -9.51
CA GLU A 36 -7.99 7.52 -10.43
C GLU A 36 -7.91 8.94 -9.87
N ASP A 37 -8.19 9.11 -8.58
CA ASP A 37 -8.06 10.39 -7.87
C ASP A 37 -6.59 10.82 -7.79
N LEU A 38 -5.67 9.89 -7.51
CA LEU A 38 -4.22 10.16 -7.55
C LEU A 38 -3.74 10.57 -8.95
N MET A 39 -4.30 9.97 -10.00
CA MET A 39 -4.03 10.33 -11.39
C MET A 39 -4.74 11.62 -11.84
N GLY A 40 -5.57 12.22 -10.99
CA GLY A 40 -6.32 13.45 -11.30
C GLY A 40 -7.42 13.25 -12.35
N ILE A 41 -7.89 12.01 -12.56
CA ILE A 41 -8.91 11.69 -13.57
C ILE A 41 -10.24 12.38 -13.25
N HIS A 42 -10.59 12.43 -11.96
CA HIS A 42 -11.85 13.02 -11.46
C HIS A 42 -11.71 14.50 -11.07
N GLY A 43 -10.62 15.16 -11.47
CA GLY A 43 -10.40 16.57 -11.18
C GLY A 43 -11.38 17.49 -11.95
N PRO A 44 -11.72 18.67 -11.39
CA PRO A 44 -12.52 19.66 -12.09
C PRO A 44 -11.83 20.09 -13.39
N ARG A 45 -12.51 19.88 -14.52
CA ARG A 45 -12.04 20.36 -15.82
C ARG A 45 -12.50 21.78 -16.03
N TYR A 46 -11.57 22.66 -16.36
CA TYR A 46 -11.87 24.05 -16.68
C TYR A 46 -11.86 24.23 -18.20
N GLU A 47 -12.90 24.88 -18.72
CA GLU A 47 -13.03 25.25 -20.12
C GLU A 47 -13.13 26.78 -20.23
N ARG A 48 -12.52 27.37 -21.27
CA ARG A 48 -12.78 28.77 -21.60
C ARG A 48 -14.11 28.87 -22.34
N ARG A 49 -15.08 29.57 -21.75
CA ARG A 49 -16.38 29.88 -22.38
C ARG A 49 -16.60 31.38 -22.33
N ARG A 50 -16.80 32.00 -23.50
CA ARG A 50 -17.10 33.44 -23.66
C ARG A 50 -16.08 34.35 -22.93
N GLY A 51 -14.79 34.03 -23.05
CA GLY A 51 -13.70 34.83 -22.48
C GLY A 51 -13.34 34.54 -21.01
N ALA A 52 -14.24 33.93 -20.24
CA ALA A 52 -13.98 33.51 -18.86
C ALA A 52 -13.61 32.02 -18.78
N LEU A 53 -12.70 31.67 -17.86
CA LEU A 53 -12.46 30.28 -17.48
C LEU A 53 -13.60 29.83 -16.56
N ARG A 54 -14.29 28.76 -16.93
CA ARG A 54 -15.39 28.19 -16.15
C ARG A 54 -15.13 26.70 -15.95
N GLN A 55 -15.47 26.20 -14.77
CA GLN A 55 -15.52 24.76 -14.56
C GLN A 55 -16.62 24.17 -15.47
N LYS A 56 -16.32 23.06 -16.14
CA LYS A 56 -17.28 22.33 -16.97
C LYS A 56 -18.28 21.59 -16.10
#